data_AF-A0A6G2DFK9-F1
#
_entry.id   AF-A0A6G2DFK9-F1
#
_cell.length_a   1.000
_cell.length_b   1.000
_cell.length_c   1.000
_cell.angle_alpha   90.00
_cell.angle_beta   90.00
_cell.angle_gamma   90.00
#
_symmetry.space_group_name_H-M   'P 1'
#
loop_
_entity.id
_entity.type
_entity.pdbx_description
1 polymer ?
#
loop_
_entity_poly.entity_id
_entity_poly.type
_entity_poly.pdbx_seq_one_letter_code
_entity_poly.pdbx_strand_id
1 'polypeptide(L)'
;FERIINEPKRGIGPGTVEKIRDFANLQNMSMLDASANIMLSGIKGKAAQSIWDFANMMLDLREQLDHLSITELVESVLEKTGYVDILNAQATLE
;
A
#
# COMPACT_ATOMS: atom_id res chain seq x y z
N PHE A 1 5.01 9.84 0.34
CA PHE A 1 5.27 8.62 1.14
C PHE A 1 4.97 8.85 2.62
N GLU A 2 5.62 9.81 3.29
CA GLU A 2 5.49 10.00 4.75
C GLU A 2 4.10 10.42 5.24
N ARG A 3 3.32 11.11 4.41
CA ARG A 3 1.91 11.43 4.72
C ARG A 3 1.01 10.20 4.61
N ILE A 4 1.14 9.45 3.52
CA ILE A 4 0.25 8.31 3.20
C ILE A 4 0.54 7.04 4.00
N ILE A 5 1.78 6.83 4.47
CA ILE A 5 2.14 5.59 5.19
C ILE A 5 1.35 5.41 6.49
N ASN A 6 0.96 6.49 7.16
CA ASN A 6 0.17 6.46 8.40
C ASN A 6 -1.27 6.97 8.22
N GLU A 7 -1.75 7.07 6.99
CA GLU A 7 -3.13 7.42 6.67
C GLU A 7 -3.78 6.30 5.85
N PRO A 8 -4.78 5.57 6.39
CA PRO A 8 -5.32 5.61 7.77
C PRO A 8 -4.29 5.19 8.85
N LYS A 9 -4.58 5.47 10.12
CA LYS A 9 -3.65 5.20 11.25
C LYS A 9 -3.22 3.72 11.28
N ARG A 10 -1.96 3.44 10.94
CA ARG A 10 -1.37 2.08 10.91
C ARG A 10 -0.48 1.77 12.13
N GLY A 11 -0.53 2.62 13.16
CA GLY A 11 0.32 2.46 14.35
C GLY A 11 1.80 2.75 14.08
N ILE A 12 2.10 3.49 13.01
CA ILE A 12 3.46 3.85 12.61
C ILE A 12 3.79 5.21 13.24
N GLY A 13 4.63 5.19 14.28
CA GLY A 13 5.09 6.41 14.94
C GLY A 13 6.20 7.13 14.16
N PRO A 14 6.50 8.40 14.50
CA PRO A 14 7.53 9.19 13.85
C PRO A 14 8.92 8.53 13.91
N GLY A 15 9.26 7.87 15.04
CA GLY A 15 10.53 7.14 15.17
C GLY A 15 10.63 5.89 14.29
N THR A 16 9.50 5.29 13.89
CA THR A 16 9.50 4.19 12.93
C THR A 16 9.74 4.71 11.52
N VAL A 17 9.12 5.83 11.15
CA VAL A 17 9.35 6.50 9.85
C VAL A 17 10.82 6.91 9.69
N GLU A 18 11.42 7.45 10.75
CA GLU A 18 12.83 7.83 10.74
C GLU A 18 13.76 6.63 10.53
N LYS A 19 13.48 5.48 11.16
CA LYS A 19 14.23 4.23 10.92
C LYS A 19 14.10 3.72 9.48
N ILE A 20 12.92 3.86 8.86
CA ILE A 20 12.73 3.51 7.44
C ILE A 20 13.57 4.44 6.57
N ARG A 21 13.57 5.74 6.87
CA ARG A 21 14.38 6.73 6.13
C ARG A 21 15.87 6.43 6.25
N ASP A 22 16.35 6.13 7.45
CA ASP A 22 17.74 5.77 7.69
C ASP A 22 18.12 4.50 6.92
N PHE A 23 17.30 3.45 7.01
CA PHE A 23 17.49 2.22 6.25
C PHE A 23 17.50 2.45 4.73
N ALA A 24 16.58 3.26 4.23
CA ALA A 24 16.50 3.63 2.82
C ALA A 24 17.79 4.34 2.35
N ASN A 25 18.30 5.28 3.14
CA ASN A 25 19.54 6.00 2.85
C ASN A 25 20.76 5.06 2.90
N LEU A 26 20.85 4.20 3.92
CA LEU A 26 21.95 3.23 4.06
C LEU A 26 22.04 2.27 2.87
N GLN A 27 20.88 1.85 2.35
CA GLN A 27 20.80 0.94 1.22
C GLN A 27 20.71 1.64 -0.14
N ASN A 28 20.79 2.98 -0.18
CA ASN A 28 20.64 3.80 -1.39
C ASN A 28 19.38 3.44 -2.21
N MET A 29 18.25 3.27 -1.52
CA MET A 29 16.97 2.92 -2.14
C MET A 29 15.86 3.89 -1.71
N SER A 30 14.74 3.87 -2.44
CA SER A 30 13.58 4.69 -2.10
C SER A 30 12.94 4.21 -0.80
N MET A 31 12.25 5.10 -0.06
CA MET A 31 11.50 4.71 1.15
C MET A 31 10.44 3.63 0.86
N LEU A 32 9.89 3.57 -0.36
CA LEU A 32 8.96 2.51 -0.78
C LEU A 32 9.66 1.15 -0.87
N ASP A 33 10.77 1.06 -1.60
CA ASP A 33 11.58 -0.16 -1.71
C ASP A 33 12.13 -0.60 -0.34
N ALA A 34 12.57 0.34 0.47
CA ALA A 34 13.00 0.09 1.85
C ALA A 34 11.87 -0.48 2.71
N SER A 35 10.63 -0.03 2.48
CA SER A 35 9.44 -0.54 3.16
C SER A 35 9.03 -1.94 2.65
N ALA A 36 9.22 -2.23 1.37
CA ALA A 36 9.03 -3.57 0.83
C ALA A 36 10.08 -4.56 1.34
N ASN A 37 11.28 -4.07 1.63
CA ASN A 37 12.40 -4.82 2.20
C ASN A 37 12.54 -4.63 3.72
N ILE A 38 11.48 -4.22 4.42
CA ILE A 38 11.56 -3.83 5.83
C ILE A 38 12.04 -4.97 6.75
N MET A 39 11.91 -6.22 6.32
CA MET A 39 12.41 -7.40 7.05
C MET A 39 13.95 -7.43 7.16
N LEU A 40 14.65 -6.73 6.26
CA LEU A 40 16.11 -6.55 6.29
C LEU A 40 16.53 -5.38 7.20
N SER A 41 15.58 -4.60 7.69
CA SER A 41 15.82 -3.50 8.62
C SER A 41 15.85 -3.99 10.08
N GLY A 42 16.18 -3.08 11.00
CA GLY A 42 16.04 -3.32 12.44
C GLY A 42 14.61 -3.24 12.99
N ILE A 43 13.60 -2.97 12.14
CA ILE A 43 12.20 -2.81 12.57
C ILE A 43 11.52 -4.18 12.64
N LYS A 44 10.87 -4.49 13.75
CA LYS A 44 10.23 -5.80 14.00
C LYS A 44 8.80 -5.65 14.53
N GLY A 45 8.05 -6.75 14.48
CA GLY A 45 6.71 -6.86 15.03
C GLY A 45 5.63 -6.29 14.12
N LYS A 46 4.48 -5.93 14.70
CA LYS A 46 3.29 -5.50 13.95
C LYS A 46 3.55 -4.29 13.05
N ALA A 47 4.39 -3.35 13.49
CA ALA A 47 4.75 -2.20 12.68
C ALA A 47 5.46 -2.60 11.37
N ALA A 48 6.43 -3.54 11.44
CA ALA A 48 7.12 -4.03 10.24
C ALA A 48 6.14 -4.71 9.27
N GLN A 49 5.23 -5.54 9.78
CA GLN A 49 4.22 -6.20 8.96
C GLN A 49 3.29 -5.19 8.25
N SER A 50 2.81 -4.17 8.97
CA SER A 50 1.94 -3.13 8.39
C SER A 50 2.64 -2.27 7.35
N ILE A 51 3.94 -2.01 7.52
CA ILE A 51 4.77 -1.27 6.55
C ILE A 51 4.98 -2.12 5.30
N TRP A 52 5.30 -3.40 5.48
CA TRP A 52 5.52 -4.34 4.39
C TRP A 52 4.26 -4.51 3.53
N ASP A 53 3.11 -4.69 4.17
CA ASP A 53 1.81 -4.84 3.51
C ASP A 53 1.46 -3.60 2.67
N PHE A 54 1.63 -2.41 3.25
CA PHE A 54 1.43 -1.14 2.54
C PHE A 54 2.37 -0.98 1.34
N ALA A 55 3.64 -1.37 1.49
CA ALA A 55 4.62 -1.25 0.42
C ALA A 55 4.31 -2.22 -0.74
N ASN A 56 3.95 -3.47 -0.43
CA ASN A 56 3.56 -4.45 -1.45
C ASN A 56 2.28 -4.05 -2.18
N MET A 57 1.29 -3.52 -1.46
CA MET A 57 0.08 -2.95 -2.09
C MET A 57 0.44 -1.84 -3.09
N MET A 58 1.34 -0.93 -2.71
CA MET A 58 1.78 0.15 -3.60
C MET A 58 2.58 -0.35 -4.81
N LEU A 59 3.38 -1.40 -4.64
CA LEU A 59 4.11 -2.04 -5.73
C LEU A 59 3.17 -2.77 -6.69
N ASP A 60 2.20 -3.53 -6.16
CA ASP A 60 1.15 -4.21 -6.93
C ASP A 60 0.33 -3.21 -7.75
N LEU A 61 -0.09 -2.09 -7.15
CA LEU A 61 -0.76 -1.00 -7.85
C LEU A 61 0.12 -0.38 -8.94
N ARG A 62 1.43 -0.24 -8.70
CA ARG A 62 2.37 0.29 -9.69
C ARG A 62 2.57 -0.68 -10.86
N GLU A 63 2.66 -1.98 -10.60
CA GLU A 63 2.76 -2.99 -11.66
C GLU A 63 1.46 -3.05 -12.48
N GLN A 64 0.32 -2.95 -11.82
CA GLN A 64 -0.98 -2.86 -12.49
C GLN A 64 -1.12 -1.60 -13.35
N LEU A 65 -0.50 -0.47 -12.98
CA LEU A 65 -0.52 0.75 -13.81
C LEU A 65 0.21 0.61 -15.15
N ASP A 66 1.19 -0.29 -15.27
CA ASP A 66 1.92 -0.50 -16.53
C ASP A 66 1.18 -1.48 -17.46
N HIS A 67 0.31 -2.32 -16.89
CA HIS A 67 -0.42 -3.37 -17.60
C HIS A 67 -1.91 -3.07 -17.82
N LEU A 68 -2.50 -2.12 -17.10
CA LEU A 68 -3.93 -1.81 -17.15
C LEU A 68 -4.17 -0.37 -17.60
N SER A 69 -5.12 -0.19 -18.52
CA SER A 69 -5.66 1.15 -18.81
C SER A 69 -6.41 1.68 -17.58
N ILE A 70 -6.52 3.02 -17.44
CA ILE A 70 -7.27 3.67 -16.34
C ILE A 70 -8.67 3.06 -16.14
N THR A 71 -9.32 2.64 -17.23
CA THR A 71 -10.61 1.96 -17.22
C THR A 71 -10.57 0.61 -16.49
N GLU A 72 -9.57 -0.23 -16.76
CA GLU A 72 -9.44 -1.54 -16.11
C GLU A 72 -9.02 -1.43 -14.64
N LEU A 73 -8.25 -0.39 -14.28
CA LEU A 73 -7.95 -0.10 -12.88
C LEU A 73 -9.23 0.27 -12.11
N VAL A 74 -10.12 1.05 -12.73
CA VAL A 74 -11.43 1.39 -12.15
C VAL A 74 -12.32 0.15 -12.03
N GLU A 75 -12.33 -0.73 -13.04
CA GLU A 75 -13.07 -2.00 -12.99
C GLU A 75 -12.53 -2.93 -11.90
N SER A 76 -11.21 -3.10 -11.79
CA SER A 76 -10.59 -3.93 -10.74
C SER A 76 -10.83 -3.37 -9.33
N VAL A 77 -10.85 -2.04 -9.19
CA VAL A 77 -11.24 -1.39 -7.92
C VAL A 77 -12.71 -1.63 -7.61
N LEU A 78 -13.62 -1.51 -8.59
CA LEU A 78 -15.05 -1.77 -8.40
C LEU A 78 -15.35 -3.24 -8.06
N GLU A 79 -14.62 -4.18 -8.66
CA GLU A 79 -14.72 -5.62 -8.38
C GLU A 79 -14.16 -5.97 -7.00
N LYS A 80 -12.93 -5.53 -6.68
CA LYS A 80 -12.27 -5.87 -5.41
C LYS A 80 -12.90 -5.18 -4.20
N THR A 81 -13.62 -4.06 -4.39
CA THR A 81 -14.35 -3.37 -3.31
C THR A 81 -15.78 -3.87 -3.13
N GLY A 82 -16.26 -4.79 -3.97
CA GLY A 82 -17.63 -5.34 -3.90
C GLY A 82 -18.72 -4.37 -4.35
N TYR A 83 -18.36 -3.30 -5.05
CA TYR A 83 -19.32 -2.27 -5.49
C TYR A 83 -20.23 -2.76 -6.63
N VAL A 84 -19.76 -3.73 -7.42
CA VAL A 84 -20.58 -4.45 -8.43
C VAL A 84 -21.77 -5.19 -7.80
N ASP A 85 -21.60 -5.72 -6.59
CA ASP A 85 -22.67 -6.41 -5.85
C ASP A 85 -23.76 -5.41 -5.40
N ILE A 86 -23.35 -4.21 -5.02
CA ILE A 86 -24.25 -3.12 -4.60
C ILE A 86 -25.05 -2.56 -5.80
N LEU A 87 -24.41 -2.42 -6.97
CA LEU A 87 -25.07 -1.99 -8.19
C LEU A 87 -26.05 -3.04 -8.75
N ASN A 88 -25.73 -4.33 -8.68
CA ASN A 88 -26.66 -5.41 -9.02
C ASN A 88 -27.86 -5.49 -8.05
N ALA A 89 -27.62 -5.24 -6.76
CA ALA A 89 -28.68 -5.14 -5.77
C ALA A 89 -29.60 -3.93 -6.02
N GLN A 90 -29.09 -2.81 -6.54
CA GLN A 90 -29.92 -1.67 -6.94
C GLN A 90 -30.70 -1.90 -8.24
N ALA A 91 -30.15 -2.64 -9.21
CA ALA A 91 -30.84 -2.94 -10.47
C ALA A 91 -32.01 -3.93 -10.33
N THR A 92 -32.17 -4.58 -9.17
CA THR A 92 -33.31 -5.46 -8.88
C THR A 92 -34.45 -4.74 -8.13
N LEU A 93 -34.29 -3.43 -7.88
CA LEU A 93 -35.26 -2.58 -7.17
C LEU A 93 -35.97 -1.57 -8.09
N GLU A 94 -35.87 -1.71 -9.41
CA GLU A 94 -36.71 -1.04 -10.41
C GLU A 94 -37.71 -2.01 -11.06
#